data_AF-A0A1F7I6M2-F1
#
_entry.id   AF-A0A1F7I6M2-F1
#
_cell.length_a   1.000
_cell.length_b   1.000
_cell.length_c   1.000
_cell.angle_alpha   90.00
_cell.angle_beta   90.00
_cell.angle_gamma   90.00
#
_symmetry.space_group_name_H-M   'P 1'
#
loop_
_entity.id
_entity.type
_entity.pdbx_description
1 polymer ?
#
loop_
_entity_poly.entity_id
_entity_poly.type
_entity_poly.pdbx_seq_one_letter_code
_entity_poly.pdbx_strand_id
1 'polypeptide(L)' 'MNITYYIGFSVLIIMVWHFMFSTKPRDFSLMQMIGVFVLGGAIGWFMDSMMVGLLMSIVLSLIFI' A
#
# COMPACT_ATOMS: atom_id res chain seq x y z
N MET A 1 -17.79 2.16 -4.58
CA MET A 1 -17.55 2.47 -3.14
C MET A 1 -17.15 3.93 -2.98
N ASN A 2 -17.49 4.59 -1.87
CA ASN A 2 -17.13 6.01 -1.64
C ASN A 2 -15.60 6.15 -1.49
N ILE A 3 -14.99 7.10 -2.19
CA ILE A 3 -13.54 7.33 -2.26
C ILE A 3 -12.92 7.48 -0.85
N THR A 4 -13.68 8.07 0.08
CA THR A 4 -13.30 8.26 1.48
C THR A 4 -13.06 6.95 2.21
N TYR A 5 -13.85 5.91 1.94
CA TYR A 5 -13.63 4.59 2.54
C TYR A 5 -12.37 3.94 2.00
N TYR A 6 -12.11 4.07 0.69
CA TYR A 6 -10.89 3.55 0.08
C TYR A 6 -9.64 4.17 0.70
N ILE A 7 -9.61 5.50 0.82
CA ILE A 7 -8.50 6.22 1.44
C ILE A 7 -8.33 5.78 2.91
N GLY A 8 -9.43 5.67 3.66
CA GLY A 8 -9.40 5.23 5.06
C GLY A 8 -8.83 3.82 5.25
N PHE A 9 -9.28 2.86 4.43
CA PHE A 9 -8.77 1.49 4.46
C PHE A 9 -7.30 1.41 4.02
N SER A 10 -6.91 2.14 2.98
CA SER A 10 -5.52 2.18 2.52
C SER A 10 -4.57 2.74 3.58
N VAL A 11 -4.95 3.82 4.28
CA VAL A 11 -4.13 4.39 5.37
C VAL A 11 -3.96 3.40 6.52
N LEU A 12 -5.04 2.74 6.95
CA LEU A 12 -5.00 1.73 8.00
C LEU A 12 -4.07 0.57 7.64
N ILE A 13 -4.15 0.09 6.40
CA ILE A 13 -3.31 -1.00 5.91
C ILE A 13 -1.84 -0.57 5.84
N ILE A 14 -1.54 0.64 5.36
CA ILE A 14 -0.18 1.20 5.34
C ILE A 14 0.41 1.26 6.76
N MET A 15 -0.37 1.71 7.76
CA MET A 15 0.08 1.77 9.15
C MET A 15 0.39 0.38 9.71
N VAL A 16 -0.51 -0.58 9.54
CA VAL A 16 -0.31 -1.96 10.01
C VAL A 16 0.91 -2.59 9.33
N TRP A 17 1.08 -2.39 8.03
CA TRP A 17 2.22 -2.91 7.27
C TRP A 17 3.54 -2.27 7.71
N HIS A 18 3.55 -0.96 7.93
CA HIS A 18 4.73 -0.25 8.46
C HIS A 18 5.17 -0.82 9.81
N PHE A 19 4.21 -1.03 10.72
CA PHE A 19 4.47 -1.65 12.02
C PHE A 19 4.99 -3.08 11.90
N MET A 20 4.50 -3.85 10.92
CA MET A 20 4.86 -5.26 10.75
C MET A 20 6.24 -5.46 10.09
N PHE A 21 6.64 -4.57 9.17
CA PHE A 21 7.90 -4.67 8.42
C PHE A 21 9.04 -3.82 8.99
N SER A 22 8.79 -2.92 9.94
CA SER A 22 9.82 -2.10 10.59
C SER A 22 10.63 -2.90 11.63
N THR A 23 11.29 -3.98 11.22
CA THR A 23 12.23 -4.72 12.07
C THR A 23 13.68 -4.24 11.94
N LYS A 24 14.07 -3.55 10.84
CA LYS A 24 15.34 -2.77 10.70
C LYS A 24 15.18 -1.64 9.66
N PRO A 25 15.04 -0.36 10.06
CA PRO A 25 14.60 0.73 9.17
C PRO A 25 15.76 1.41 8.43
N ARG A 26 16.76 0.67 7.96
CA ARG A 26 17.99 1.31 7.46
C ARG A 26 17.93 1.70 5.98
N ASP A 27 17.13 1.01 5.16
CA ASP A 27 17.16 1.23 3.69
C ASP A 27 15.78 1.33 3.01
N PHE A 28 14.67 0.94 3.66
CA PHE A 28 13.33 1.11 3.08
C PHE A 28 12.76 2.47 3.48
N SER A 29 12.94 3.48 2.63
CA SER A 29 12.44 4.81 2.93
C SER A 29 10.91 4.80 3.01
N LEU A 30 10.37 5.28 4.13
CA LEU A 30 8.93 5.38 4.40
C LEU A 30 8.13 5.96 3.22
N MET A 31 8.74 6.91 2.50
CA MET A 31 8.12 7.53 1.31
C MET A 31 7.99 6.58 0.12
N GLN A 32 8.95 5.69 -0.13
CA GLN A 32 8.83 4.68 -1.19
C GLN A 32 7.71 3.69 -0.85
N MET A 33 7.60 3.27 0.40
CA MET A 33 6.51 2.40 0.86
C MET A 33 5.14 3.05 0.64
N ILE A 34 4.98 4.30 1.10
CA ILE A 34 3.73 5.05 0.91
C ILE A 34 3.43 5.21 -0.58
N GLY A 35 4.41 5.55 -1.40
CA GLY A 35 4.24 5.68 -2.86
C GLY A 35 3.77 4.39 -3.52
N VAL A 36 4.38 3.26 -3.18
CA VAL A 36 4.02 1.92 -3.68
C VAL A 36 2.59 1.55 -3.32
N PHE A 37 2.18 1.78 -2.06
CA PHE A 37 0.82 1.50 -1.61
C PHE A 37 -0.23 2.44 -2.19
N VAL A 38 0.11 3.72 -2.40
CA VAL A 38 -0.78 4.67 -3.10
C VAL A 38 -0.97 4.26 -4.56
N LEU A 39 0.10 3.82 -5.23
CA LEU A 39 0.03 3.30 -6.61
C LEU A 39 -0.79 2.03 -6.70
N GLY A 40 -0.57 1.06 -5.80
CA GLY A 40 -1.41 -0.15 -5.76
C GLY A 40 -2.86 0.16 -5.42
N GLY A 41 -3.13 1.10 -4.51
CA GLY A 41 -4.47 1.61 -4.23
C GLY A 41 -5.14 2.28 -5.44
N ALA A 42 -4.40 3.06 -6.21
CA ALA A 42 -4.89 3.68 -7.45
C ALA A 42 -5.24 2.64 -8.53
N ILE A 43 -4.45 1.57 -8.65
CA ILE A 43 -4.73 0.45 -9.55
C ILE A 43 -5.99 -0.31 -9.09
N GLY A 44 -6.11 -0.57 -7.79
CA GLY A 44 -7.31 -1.20 -7.21
C GLY A 44 -8.58 -0.37 -7.42
N TRP A 45 -8.45 0.96 -7.34
CA TRP A 45 -9.53 1.89 -7.65
C TRP A 45 -9.93 1.85 -9.13
N PHE A 46 -8.95 1.85 -10.05
CA PHE A 46 -9.22 1.73 -11.49
C PHE A 46 -9.91 0.42 -11.86
N MET A 47 -9.59 -0.67 -11.16
CA MET A 47 -10.16 -2.00 -11.40
C MET A 47 -11.41 -2.32 -10.55
N ASP A 48 -11.92 -1.33 -9.81
CA ASP A 48 -13.03 -1.43 -8.85
C ASP A 48 -12.95 -2.66 -7.92
N SER A 49 -11.72 -3.06 -7.57
CA SER A 49 -11.45 -4.27 -6.81
C SER A 49 -10.37 -4.04 -5.77
N MET A 50 -10.79 -4.10 -4.51
CA MET A 50 -9.91 -3.90 -3.35
C MET A 50 -8.84 -5.00 -3.26
N MET A 51 -9.20 -6.23 -3.62
CA MET A 51 -8.24 -7.34 -3.65
C MET A 51 -7.14 -7.11 -4.69
N VAL A 52 -7.48 -6.54 -5.85
CA VAL A 52 -6.49 -6.21 -6.87
C VAL A 52 -5.58 -5.07 -6.40
N GLY A 53 -6.12 -4.04 -5.74
CA GLY A 53 -5.30 -2.96 -5.21
C GLY A 53 -4.28 -3.41 -4.16
N LEU A 54 -4.69 -4.34 -3.29
CA LEU A 54 -3.81 -4.94 -2.30
C LEU A 54 -2.75 -5.84 -2.95
N LEU A 55 -3.17 -6.71 -3.86
CA LEU A 55 -2.25 -7.59 -4.59
C LEU A 55 -1.19 -6.76 -5.35
N MET A 56 -1.61 -5.69 -6.03
CA MET A 56 -0.69 -4.83 -6.77
C MET A 56 0.22 -4.03 -5.85
N SER A 57 -0.25 -3.59 -4.68
CA SER A 57 0.62 -2.96 -3.66
C SER A 57 1.70 -3.92 -3.18
N ILE A 58 1.35 -5.19 -2.93
CA ILE A 58 2.30 -6.23 -2.52
C ILE A 58 3.31 -6.52 -3.64
N VAL A 59 2.83 -6.76 -4.87
CA VAL A 59 3.70 -7.01 -6.04
C VAL A 59 4.67 -5.85 -6.27
N LEU A 60 4.19 -4.61 -6.20
CA LEU A 60 5.04 -3.44 -6.37
C LEU A 60 6.05 -3.29 -5.23
N SER A 61 5.70 -3.67 -3.99
CA SER A 61 6.63 -3.59 -2.85
C SER A 61 7.76 -4.61 -2.93
N LEU A 62 7.54 -5.77 -3.55
CA LEU A 62 8.56 -6.81 -3.76
C LEU A 62 9.71 -6.34 -4.68
N ILE A 63 9.49 -5.32 -5.51
CA ILE A 63 10.53 -4.73 -6.38
C ILE A 63 11.59 -3.98 -5.56
N PHE A 64 11.22 -3.50 -4.37
CA PHE A 64 12.06 -2.64 -3.53
C PHE A 64 12.66 -3.37 -2.32
N ILE A 65 12.35 -4.65 -2.13
CA ILE A 65 12.98 -5.55 -1.14
C ILE A 65 14.27 -6.10 -1.74
#